data_AF-V4UQQ7-F1
#
_entry.id   AF-V4UQQ7-F1
#
_cell.length_a   1.000
_cell.length_b   1.000
_cell.length_c   1.000
_cell.angle_alpha   90.00
_cell.angle_beta   90.00
_cell.angle_gamma   90.00
#
_symmetry.space_group_name_H-M   'P 1'
#
loop_
_entity.id
_entity.type
_entity.pdbx_description
1 polymer ?
#
loop_
_entity_poly.entity_id
_entity_poly.type
_entity_poly.pdbx_seq_one_letter_code
_entity_poly.pdbx_strand_id
1 'polypeptide(L)'
;FRNLRIVLNYEKISYVLNTPEPNILPEGASEAECVTYQKWQDDDLSARSYIVASMSNELQRQHENMPNPSSMILHLQELYGEQSRTVRYDISKKLFRMRTTERLVNEHVLKMIDYIEQLEAFNFSIDGELAIDLILQSLPDSLS
;
A
#
# COMPACT_ATOMS: atom_id res chain seq x y z
N PHE A 1 -1.81 -4.35 0.69
CA PHE A 1 -2.56 -3.75 1.82
C PHE A 1 -4.07 -3.69 1.65
N ARG A 2 -4.65 -3.25 0.51
CA ARG A 2 -6.11 -3.10 0.37
C ARG A 2 -6.89 -4.36 0.72
N ASN A 3 -6.51 -5.51 0.16
CA ASN A 3 -7.20 -6.79 0.41
C ASN A 3 -7.09 -7.26 1.86
N LEU A 4 -5.88 -7.15 2.45
CA LEU A 4 -5.65 -7.46 3.85
C LEU A 4 -6.54 -6.60 4.77
N ARG A 5 -6.64 -5.29 4.52
CA ARG A 5 -7.50 -4.40 5.32
C ARG A 5 -8.98 -4.79 5.25
N ILE A 6 -9.45 -5.29 4.10
CA ILE A 6 -10.83 -5.78 3.95
C ILE A 6 -11.04 -6.99 4.87
N VAL A 7 -10.13 -7.96 4.87
CA VAL A 7 -10.22 -9.17 5.70
C VAL A 7 -10.16 -8.82 7.19
N LEU A 8 -9.19 -8.00 7.61
CA LEU A 8 -9.04 -7.63 9.02
C LEU A 8 -10.24 -6.82 9.56
N ASN A 9 -10.85 -5.98 8.71
CA ASN A 9 -12.07 -5.25 9.07
C ASN A 9 -13.29 -6.18 9.16
N TYR A 10 -13.40 -7.15 8.24
CA TYR A 10 -14.48 -8.14 8.25
C TYR A 10 -14.43 -8.99 9.52
N GLU A 11 -13.25 -9.44 9.91
CA GLU A 11 -12.99 -10.18 11.16
C GLU A 11 -13.05 -9.31 12.42
N LYS A 12 -13.17 -7.98 12.28
CA LYS A 12 -13.20 -6.99 13.37
C LYS A 12 -11.94 -7.00 14.25
N ILE A 13 -10.81 -7.43 13.71
CA ILE A 13 -9.52 -7.50 14.41
C ILE A 13 -8.55 -6.38 14.02
N SER A 14 -8.95 -5.46 13.13
CA SER A 14 -8.10 -4.35 12.68
C SER A 14 -7.60 -3.43 13.79
N TYR A 15 -8.25 -3.45 14.96
CA TYR A 15 -7.87 -2.63 16.11
C TYR A 15 -6.51 -3.03 16.69
N VAL A 16 -6.15 -4.33 16.65
CA VAL A 16 -4.87 -4.83 17.20
C VAL A 16 -3.64 -4.21 16.53
N LEU A 17 -3.78 -3.73 15.29
CA LEU A 17 -2.71 -3.04 14.57
C LEU A 17 -2.40 -1.63 15.11
N ASN A 18 -3.35 -1.03 15.82
CA ASN A 18 -3.29 0.36 16.26
C ASN A 18 -3.30 0.51 17.79
N THR A 19 -3.53 -0.59 18.51
CA THR A 19 -3.50 -0.62 19.97
C THR A 19 -2.17 -1.17 20.47
N PRO A 20 -1.59 -0.61 21.54
CA PRO A 20 -0.45 -1.23 22.18
C PRO A 20 -0.82 -2.60 22.76
N GLU A 21 0.17 -3.47 22.88
CA GLU A 21 0.01 -4.76 23.57
C GLU A 21 -0.49 -4.54 25.00
N PRO A 22 -1.56 -5.24 25.44
CA PRO A 22 -2.05 -5.13 26.81
C PRO A 22 -0.99 -5.60 27.79
N ASN A 23 -0.87 -4.90 28.92
CA ASN A 23 -0.01 -5.34 30.01
C ASN A 23 -0.45 -6.71 30.53
N ILE A 24 0.52 -7.48 31.03
CA ILE A 24 0.25 -8.74 31.73
C ILE A 24 -0.70 -8.45 32.90
N LEU A 25 -1.74 -9.28 33.02
CA LEU A 25 -2.74 -9.15 34.08
C LEU A 25 -2.10 -9.38 35.46
N PRO A 26 -2.46 -8.58 36.48
CA PRO A 26 -1.95 -8.76 37.84
C PRO A 26 -2.50 -10.03 38.51
N GLU A 27 -1.81 -10.54 39.53
CA GLU A 27 -2.35 -11.60 40.40
C GLU A 27 -3.64 -11.12 41.07
N GLY A 28 -4.76 -11.77 40.75
CA GLY A 28 -6.09 -11.39 41.24
C GLY A 28 -6.98 -10.67 40.22
N ALA A 29 -6.56 -10.59 38.94
CA ALA A 29 -7.41 -10.09 37.86
C ALA A 29 -8.76 -10.83 37.83
N SER A 30 -9.81 -10.06 37.54
CA SER A 30 -11.16 -10.58 37.41
C SER A 30 -11.29 -11.50 36.20
N GLU A 31 -12.27 -12.39 36.24
CA GLU A 31 -12.58 -13.28 35.11
C GLU A 31 -12.85 -12.50 33.82
N ALA A 32 -13.51 -11.34 33.92
CA ALA A 32 -13.78 -10.47 32.78
C ALA A 32 -12.50 -9.87 32.17
N GLU A 33 -11.51 -9.53 32.99
CA GLU A 33 -10.20 -9.04 32.53
C GLU A 33 -9.42 -10.18 31.83
N CYS A 34 -9.43 -11.39 32.40
CA CYS A 34 -8.83 -12.57 31.79
C CYS A 34 -9.44 -12.90 30.42
N VAL A 35 -10.78 -12.87 30.30
CA VAL A 35 -11.48 -13.12 29.03
C VAL A 35 -11.13 -12.05 27.99
N THR A 36 -11.06 -10.79 28.40
CA THR A 36 -10.71 -9.69 27.50
C THR A 36 -9.27 -9.80 27.00
N TYR A 37 -8.34 -10.14 27.88
CA TYR A 37 -6.93 -10.36 27.54
C TYR A 37 -6.74 -11.55 26.59
N GLN A 38 -7.38 -12.68 26.88
CA GLN A 38 -7.32 -13.86 26.01
C GLN A 38 -7.86 -13.55 24.62
N LYS A 39 -9.01 -12.86 24.54
CA LYS A 39 -9.58 -12.45 23.25
C LYS A 39 -8.61 -11.57 22.46
N TRP A 40 -7.93 -10.64 23.13
CA TRP A 40 -6.95 -9.80 22.47
C TRP A 40 -5.79 -10.63 21.89
N GLN A 41 -5.29 -11.63 22.64
CA GLN A 41 -4.24 -12.52 22.15
C GLN A 41 -4.68 -13.35 20.94
N ASP A 42 -5.91 -13.84 20.94
CA ASP A 42 -6.47 -14.61 19.82
C ASP A 42 -6.62 -13.72 18.57
N ASP A 43 -7.09 -12.48 18.75
CA ASP A 43 -7.22 -11.49 17.67
C ASP A 43 -5.84 -11.07 17.12
N ASP A 44 -4.83 -10.90 17.98
CA ASP A 44 -3.43 -10.63 17.60
C ASP A 44 -2.84 -11.77 16.75
N LEU A 45 -2.98 -13.02 17.21
CA LEU A 45 -2.52 -14.20 16.50
C LEU A 45 -3.20 -14.34 15.13
N SER A 46 -4.50 -14.05 15.07
CA SER A 46 -5.27 -14.07 13.83
C SER A 46 -4.78 -13.00 12.86
N ALA A 47 -4.57 -11.77 13.34
CA ALA A 47 -4.07 -10.67 12.52
C ALA A 47 -2.68 -10.97 11.96
N ARG A 48 -1.76 -11.50 12.79
CA ARG A 48 -0.43 -11.95 12.36
C ARG A 48 -0.54 -13.00 11.26
N SER A 49 -1.38 -14.00 11.46
CA SER A 49 -1.59 -15.09 10.49
C SER A 49 -2.08 -14.56 9.14
N TYR A 50 -3.07 -13.66 9.14
CA TYR A 50 -3.56 -13.03 7.91
C TYR A 50 -2.51 -12.15 7.22
N ILE A 51 -1.70 -11.41 7.99
CA ILE A 51 -0.62 -10.59 7.45
C ILE A 51 0.40 -11.48 6.74
N VAL A 52 0.94 -12.51 7.41
CA VAL A 52 1.93 -13.44 6.84
C VAL A 52 1.34 -14.17 5.63
N ALA A 53 0.13 -14.70 5.74
CA ALA A 53 -0.51 -15.44 4.65
C ALA A 53 -0.74 -14.58 3.39
N SER A 54 -0.88 -13.26 3.54
CA SER A 54 -1.05 -12.33 2.42
C SER A 54 0.25 -11.97 1.69
N MET A 55 1.41 -12.37 2.23
CA MET A 55 2.74 -12.07 1.68
C MET A 55 3.20 -13.10 0.66
N SER A 56 4.22 -12.74 -0.13
CA SER A 56 4.98 -13.71 -0.93
C SER A 56 5.86 -14.60 -0.04
N ASN A 57 6.24 -15.78 -0.53
CA ASN A 57 7.07 -16.74 0.22
C ASN A 57 8.39 -16.15 0.74
N GLU A 58 8.99 -15.20 0.01
CA GLU A 58 10.22 -14.53 0.45
C GLU A 58 9.98 -13.64 1.67
N LEU A 59 8.89 -12.87 1.65
CA LEU A 59 8.52 -11.99 2.76
C LEU A 59 8.01 -12.76 3.97
N GLN A 60 7.32 -13.89 3.77
CA GLN A 60 6.90 -14.76 4.86
C GLN A 60 8.09 -15.17 5.73
N ARG A 61 9.17 -15.67 5.13
CA ARG A 61 10.39 -16.08 5.86
C ARG A 61 11.01 -14.95 6.67
N GLN A 62 10.91 -13.71 6.20
CA GLN A 62 11.43 -12.53 6.92
C GLN A 62 10.55 -12.11 8.11
N HIS A 63 9.25 -12.41 8.05
CA HIS A 63 8.25 -11.90 9.00
C HIS A 63 7.66 -12.97 9.93
N GLU A 64 7.91 -14.26 9.70
CA GLU A 64 7.45 -15.38 10.55
C GLU A 64 7.87 -15.22 12.02
N ASN A 65 9.05 -14.65 12.26
CA ASN A 65 9.60 -14.46 13.61
C ASN A 65 9.31 -13.06 14.19
N MET A 66 8.58 -12.18 13.48
CA MET A 66 8.25 -10.87 14.02
C MET A 66 7.17 -11.01 15.11
N PRO A 67 7.38 -10.38 16.28
CA PRO A 67 6.60 -10.66 17.47
C PRO A 67 5.18 -10.08 17.40
N ASN A 68 4.99 -8.93 16.78
CA ASN A 68 3.71 -8.24 16.76
C ASN A 68 3.29 -7.81 15.33
N PRO A 69 1.99 -7.83 15.01
CA PRO A 69 1.48 -7.49 13.68
C PRO A 69 1.70 -6.01 13.32
N SER A 70 1.74 -5.11 14.30
CA SER A 70 1.98 -3.68 14.08
C SER A 70 3.37 -3.39 13.49
N SER A 71 4.42 -4.03 14.01
CA SER A 71 5.78 -3.96 13.50
C SER A 71 5.89 -4.57 12.11
N MET A 72 5.16 -5.65 11.83
CA MET A 72 5.10 -6.24 10.49
C MET A 72 4.49 -5.25 9.49
N ILE A 73 3.36 -4.62 9.85
CA ILE A 73 2.73 -3.60 9.00
C ILE A 73 3.67 -2.41 8.77
N LEU A 74 4.33 -1.92 9.82
CA LEU A 74 5.24 -0.79 9.73
C LEU A 74 6.44 -1.09 8.82
N HIS A 75 7.09 -2.25 9.00
CA HIS A 75 8.20 -2.64 8.16
C HIS A 75 7.79 -2.83 6.69
N LEU A 76 6.60 -3.41 6.44
CA LEU A 76 6.05 -3.47 5.09
C LEU A 76 5.78 -2.08 4.51
N GLN A 77 5.29 -1.14 5.31
CA GLN A 77 5.08 0.24 4.87
C GLN A 77 6.40 0.94 4.53
N GLU A 78 7.48 0.67 5.27
CA GLU A 78 8.81 1.21 4.96
C GLU A 78 9.35 0.61 3.67
N LEU A 79 9.37 -0.73 3.55
CA LEU A 79 9.86 -1.46 2.38
C LEU A 79 9.08 -1.07 1.11
N TYR A 80 7.74 -1.14 1.17
CA TYR A 80 6.90 -0.84 0.02
C TYR A 80 6.70 0.66 -0.19
N GLY A 81 6.85 1.50 0.83
CA GLY A 81 6.81 2.96 0.70
C GLY A 81 8.00 3.50 -0.07
N GLU A 82 9.21 3.01 0.24
CA GLU A 82 10.44 3.32 -0.50
C GLU A 82 10.39 2.81 -1.95
N GLN A 83 9.94 1.56 -2.14
CA GLN A 83 9.72 0.98 -3.48
C GLN A 83 8.66 1.78 -4.26
N SER A 84 7.55 2.12 -3.63
CA SER A 84 6.47 2.93 -4.22
C SER A 84 6.99 4.30 -4.63
N ARG A 85 7.82 4.95 -3.81
CA ARG A 85 8.44 6.25 -4.15
C ARG A 85 9.34 6.13 -5.39
N THR A 86 10.17 5.09 -5.45
CA THR A 86 11.10 4.88 -6.57
C THR A 86 10.35 4.58 -7.86
N VAL A 87 9.37 3.66 -7.81
CA VAL A 87 8.54 3.31 -8.97
C VAL A 87 7.72 4.50 -9.44
N ARG A 88 7.07 5.23 -8.52
CA ARG A 88 6.33 6.45 -8.83
C ARG A 88 7.23 7.51 -9.48
N TYR A 89 8.44 7.70 -8.96
CA TYR A 89 9.41 8.62 -9.56
C TYR A 89 9.77 8.21 -10.99
N ASP A 90 10.01 6.93 -11.25
CA ASP A 90 10.34 6.44 -12.59
C ASP A 90 9.19 6.59 -13.58
N ILE A 91 7.95 6.35 -13.16
CA ILE A 91 6.76 6.57 -13.98
C ILE A 91 6.59 8.07 -14.28
N SER A 92 6.67 8.93 -13.25
CA SER A 92 6.63 10.39 -13.43
C SER A 92 7.71 10.82 -14.42
N LYS A 93 8.95 10.39 -14.23
CA LYS A 93 10.08 10.73 -15.12
C LYS A 93 9.81 10.33 -16.57
N LYS A 94 9.21 9.16 -16.82
CA LYS A 94 8.81 8.72 -18.17
C LYS A 94 7.71 9.60 -18.74
N LEU A 95 6.68 9.92 -17.96
CA LEU A 95 5.57 10.79 -18.35
C LEU A 95 6.05 12.19 -18.75
N PHE A 96 6.75 12.90 -17.86
CA PHE A 96 7.19 14.28 -18.09
C PHE A 96 8.20 14.44 -19.25
N ARG A 97 8.96 13.38 -19.55
CA ARG A 97 9.98 13.38 -20.62
C ARG A 97 9.49 12.82 -21.94
N MET A 98 8.27 12.29 -22.00
CA MET A 98 7.74 11.69 -23.22
C MET A 98 7.57 12.75 -24.30
N ARG A 99 8.01 12.46 -25.52
CA ARG A 99 7.83 13.30 -26.71
C ARG A 99 7.54 12.39 -27.91
N THR A 100 6.69 12.84 -28.83
CA THR A 100 6.40 12.10 -30.08
C THR A 100 6.92 12.83 -31.31
N THR A 101 7.10 12.10 -32.40
CA THR A 101 7.64 12.59 -33.69
C THR A 101 6.63 12.43 -34.83
N GLU A 102 5.36 12.74 -34.55
CA GLU A 102 4.21 12.79 -35.49
C GLU A 102 3.62 11.45 -35.95
N ARG A 103 4.39 10.37 -36.08
CA ARG A 103 3.90 9.16 -36.78
C ARG A 103 2.84 8.33 -36.03
N LEU A 104 2.78 8.38 -34.71
CA LEU A 104 1.91 7.51 -33.89
C LEU A 104 1.35 8.27 -32.67
N VAL A 105 0.74 9.43 -32.92
CA VAL A 105 0.19 10.31 -31.87
C VAL A 105 -0.82 9.59 -30.98
N ASN A 106 -1.72 8.79 -31.55
CA ASN A 106 -2.74 8.07 -30.78
C ASN A 106 -2.11 7.06 -29.79
N GLU A 107 -1.14 6.27 -30.25
CA GLU A 107 -0.44 5.32 -29.37
C GLU A 107 0.34 6.04 -28.27
N HIS A 108 0.95 7.18 -28.61
CA HIS A 108 1.67 8.01 -27.67
C HIS A 108 0.73 8.57 -26.58
N VAL A 109 -0.43 9.13 -26.96
CA VAL A 109 -1.43 9.65 -26.01
C VAL A 109 -1.95 8.53 -25.10
N LEU A 110 -2.29 7.37 -25.66
CA LEU A 110 -2.74 6.22 -24.86
C LEU A 110 -1.67 5.79 -23.84
N LYS A 111 -0.39 5.82 -24.22
CA LYS A 111 0.70 5.47 -23.32
C LYS A 111 0.93 6.50 -22.22
N MET A 112 0.66 7.78 -22.48
CA MET A 112 0.68 8.81 -21.44
C MET A 112 -0.49 8.65 -20.47
N ILE A 113 -1.69 8.34 -20.96
CA ILE A 113 -2.85 8.03 -20.13
C ILE A 113 -2.55 6.84 -19.22
N ASP A 114 -1.97 5.76 -19.77
CA ASP A 114 -1.54 4.59 -18.99
C ASP A 114 -0.58 4.97 -17.83
N TYR A 115 0.39 5.86 -18.08
CA TYR A 115 1.25 6.35 -17.00
C TYR A 115 0.51 7.19 -15.95
N ILE A 116 -0.47 8.00 -16.35
CA ILE A 116 -1.30 8.79 -15.42
C ILE A 116 -2.14 7.86 -14.54
N GLU A 117 -2.79 6.85 -15.14
CA GLU A 117 -3.57 5.84 -14.41
C GLU A 117 -2.69 5.02 -13.45
N GLN A 118 -1.48 4.66 -13.87
CA GLN A 118 -0.51 3.99 -12.99
C GLN A 118 -0.12 4.88 -11.80
N LEU A 119 0.08 6.19 -11.99
CA LEU A 119 0.36 7.11 -10.89
C LEU A 119 -0.81 7.22 -9.92
N GLU A 120 -2.05 7.24 -10.43
CA GLU A 120 -3.25 7.23 -9.61
C GLU A 120 -3.35 5.95 -8.75
N ALA A 121 -2.96 4.78 -9.29
CA ALA A 121 -2.87 3.54 -8.53
C ALA A 121 -1.87 3.59 -7.35
N PHE A 122 -0.89 4.50 -7.40
CA PHE A 122 0.02 4.81 -6.30
C PHE A 122 -0.47 5.96 -5.40
N ASN A 123 -1.75 6.33 -5.46
CA ASN A 123 -2.36 7.47 -4.78
C ASN A 123 -1.68 8.81 -5.12
N PHE A 124 -1.14 8.94 -6.33
CA PHE A 124 -0.55 10.19 -6.83
C PHE A 124 -1.35 10.69 -8.02
N SER A 125 -2.48 11.34 -7.73
CA SER A 125 -3.36 11.89 -8.76
C SER A 125 -2.73 13.13 -9.40
N ILE A 126 -2.79 13.19 -10.73
CA ILE A 126 -2.47 14.39 -11.51
C ILE A 126 -3.78 15.13 -11.75
N ASP A 127 -3.76 16.46 -11.57
CA ASP A 127 -4.89 17.31 -11.87
C ASP A 127 -5.31 17.16 -13.34
N GLY A 128 -6.62 17.18 -13.62
CA GLY A 128 -7.14 16.93 -14.96
C GLY A 128 -6.64 17.91 -16.01
N GLU A 129 -6.55 19.20 -15.68
CA GLU A 129 -6.03 20.23 -16.59
C GLU A 129 -4.52 20.02 -16.81
N LEU A 130 -3.78 19.75 -15.73
CA LEU A 130 -2.35 19.45 -15.86
C LEU A 130 -2.07 18.20 -16.69
N ALA A 131 -2.93 17.17 -16.61
CA ALA A 131 -2.81 15.97 -17.43
C ALA A 131 -3.00 16.29 -18.92
N ILE A 132 -3.97 17.16 -19.25
CA ILE A 132 -4.19 17.65 -20.61
C ILE A 132 -2.96 18.45 -21.09
N ASP A 133 -2.48 19.39 -20.29
CA ASP A 133 -1.30 20.22 -20.60
C ASP A 133 -0.06 19.36 -20.88
N LEU A 134 0.16 18.32 -20.06
CA LEU A 134 1.28 17.40 -20.25
C LEU A 134 1.18 16.62 -21.55
N ILE A 135 -0.03 16.15 -21.89
CA ILE A 135 -0.27 15.45 -23.16
C ILE A 135 0.02 16.41 -24.31
N LEU A 136 -0.55 17.62 -24.32
CA LEU A 136 -0.32 18.62 -25.37
C LEU A 136 1.16 18.99 -25.52
N GLN A 137 1.87 19.24 -24.41
CA GLN A 137 3.31 19.55 -24.41
C GLN A 137 4.18 18.40 -24.98
N SER A 138 3.69 17.17 -24.92
CA SER A 138 4.42 16.02 -25.44
C SER A 138 4.29 15.85 -26.96
N LEU A 139 3.32 16.54 -27.56
CA LEU A 139 3.06 16.50 -28.98
C LEU A 139 4.05 17.38 -29.75
N PRO A 140 4.21 17.16 -31.06
CA PRO A 140 4.98 18.03 -31.93
C PRO A 140 4.29 19.40 -32.03
N ASP A 141 5.06 20.47 -32.22
CA ASP A 141 4.52 21.84 -32.35
C ASP A 141 3.49 21.99 -33.49
N SER A 142 3.48 21.07 -34.46
CA SER A 142 2.49 21.01 -35.55
C SER A 142 1.09 20.58 -35.09
N LEU A 143 0.98 20.01 -33.88
CA LEU A 143 -0.23 19.43 -33.30
C LEU A 143 -0.57 19.98 -31.91
N SER A 144 0.28 20.84 -31.36
CA SER A 144 0.05 21.56 -30.09
C SER A 144 -0.63 22.91 -30.32
#